data_AF-A0A970KMW2-F1
#
_entry.id   AF-A0A970KMW2-F1
#
_cell.length_a   1.000
_cell.length_b   1.000
_cell.length_c   1.000
_cell.angle_alpha   90.00
_cell.angle_beta   90.00
_cell.angle_gamma   90.00
#
_symmetry.space_group_name_H-M   'P 1'
#
loop_
_entity.id
_entity.type
_entity.pdbx_description
1 polymer ?
#
loop_
_entity_poly.entity_id
_entity_poly.type
_entity_poly.pdbx_seq_one_letter_code
_entity_poly.pdbx_strand_id
1 'polypeptide(L)'
;PVMQEEIFGPVLPIIEFENLDEVIERIKLRPKPLALYFFTTSKDREEKILNSISFGGGCINDTIMHLVSKQMPFGGVGESGMGSYHGRKSFDTFTHYKSILRKSNVLDVALRYPNRKNLKLVKKILK
;
A
#
# COMPACT_ATOMS: atom_id res chain seq x y z
N PRO A 1 -27.93 -5.16 13.96
CA PRO A 1 -27.99 -3.68 13.83
C PRO A 1 -27.18 -3.21 12.60
N VAL A 2 -27.54 -2.06 12.00
CA VAL A 2 -27.05 -1.63 10.65
C VAL A 2 -25.52 -1.46 10.53
N MET A 3 -24.82 -1.16 11.62
CA MET A 3 -23.36 -0.95 11.63
C MET A 3 -22.53 -2.20 11.99
N GLN A 4 -23.15 -3.38 12.11
CA GLN A 4 -22.45 -4.62 12.49
C GLN A 4 -21.91 -5.39 11.28
N GLU A 5 -22.51 -5.19 10.11
CA GLU A 5 -22.14 -5.85 8.86
C GLU A 5 -21.99 -4.81 7.75
N GLU A 6 -21.41 -5.21 6.64
CA GLU A 6 -21.35 -4.37 5.45
C GLU A 6 -22.75 -4.24 4.83
N ILE A 7 -23.19 -3.00 4.59
CA ILE A 7 -24.59 -2.71 4.24
C ILE A 7 -24.93 -3.22 2.83
N PHE A 8 -24.03 -3.05 1.85
CA PHE A 8 -24.21 -3.47 0.45
C PHE A 8 -25.56 -3.09 -0.19
N GLY A 9 -26.18 -2.01 0.26
CA GLY A 9 -27.54 -1.59 -0.10
C GLY A 9 -27.75 -0.09 0.02
N PRO A 10 -28.96 0.41 -0.31
CA PRO A 10 -29.24 1.84 -0.45
C PRO A 10 -29.49 2.55 0.90
N VAL A 11 -28.75 2.17 1.94
CA VAL A 11 -28.85 2.75 3.28
C VAL A 11 -27.52 3.39 3.65
N LEU A 12 -27.54 4.67 4.04
CA LEU A 12 -26.35 5.43 4.42
C LEU A 12 -26.51 5.96 5.86
N PRO A 13 -26.01 5.24 6.88
CA PRO A 13 -26.03 5.72 8.26
C PRO A 13 -25.14 6.96 8.42
N ILE A 14 -25.65 7.97 9.12
CA ILE A 14 -24.90 9.18 9.47
C ILE A 14 -24.56 9.09 10.96
N ILE A 15 -23.27 9.15 11.29
CA ILE A 15 -22.77 9.09 12.66
C ILE A 15 -22.04 10.40 12.93
N GLU A 16 -22.54 11.15 13.91
CA GLU A 16 -21.91 12.39 14.36
C GLU A 16 -20.63 12.10 15.16
N PHE A 17 -19.69 13.03 15.08
CA PHE A 17 -18.45 13.01 15.85
C PHE A 17 -18.02 14.46 16.13
N GLU A 18 -17.31 14.66 17.23
CA GLU A 18 -16.79 15.99 17.60
C GLU A 18 -15.28 16.10 17.29
N ASN A 19 -14.55 15.00 17.47
CA ASN A 19 -13.10 14.97 17.31
C ASN A 19 -12.68 13.97 16.22
N LEU A 20 -11.79 14.40 15.32
CA LEU A 20 -11.23 13.55 14.28
C LEU A 20 -10.40 12.38 14.85
N ASP A 21 -9.73 12.56 15.98
CA ASP A 21 -8.97 11.50 16.65
C ASP A 21 -9.87 10.34 17.09
N GLU A 22 -11.06 10.65 17.59
CA GLU A 22 -12.03 9.62 17.96
C GLU A 22 -12.47 8.81 16.73
N VAL A 23 -12.69 9.47 15.60
CA VAL A 23 -13.04 8.79 14.34
C VAL A 23 -11.91 7.87 13.89
N ILE A 24 -10.67 8.34 13.95
CA ILE A 24 -9.49 7.54 13.58
C ILE A 24 -9.41 6.26 14.44
N GLU A 25 -9.55 6.38 15.76
CA GLU A 25 -9.50 5.23 16.66
C GLU A 25 -10.68 4.27 16.45
N ARG A 26 -11.91 4.81 16.26
CA ARG A 26 -13.09 3.98 15.94
C ARG A 26 -12.90 3.20 14.64
N ILE A 27 -12.28 3.78 13.62
CA ILE A 27 -12.00 3.09 12.35
C ILE A 27 -10.93 2.01 12.55
N LYS A 28 -9.85 2.30 13.29
CA LYS A 28 -8.76 1.34 13.56
C LYS A 28 -9.21 0.12 14.36
N LEU A 29 -10.27 0.22 15.16
CA LEU A 29 -10.86 -0.91 15.88
C LEU A 29 -11.63 -1.87 14.98
N ARG A 30 -11.79 -1.56 13.69
CA ARG A 30 -12.49 -2.38 12.70
C ARG A 30 -11.50 -2.95 11.68
N PRO A 31 -11.89 -4.01 10.96
CA PRO A 31 -11.11 -4.52 9.84
C PRO A 31 -10.77 -3.43 8.82
N LYS A 32 -9.59 -3.53 8.19
CA LYS A 32 -9.11 -2.48 7.28
C LYS A 32 -10.03 -2.37 6.06
N PRO A 33 -10.59 -1.17 5.77
CA PRO A 33 -11.54 -1.03 4.68
C PRO A 33 -10.85 -1.06 3.32
N LEU A 34 -11.60 -1.49 2.30
CA LEU A 34 -11.13 -1.45 0.91
C LEU A 34 -10.96 -0.01 0.41
N ALA A 35 -11.92 0.86 0.75
CA ALA A 35 -11.89 2.26 0.37
C ALA A 35 -12.08 3.19 1.57
N LEU A 36 -11.35 4.31 1.60
CA LEU A 36 -11.57 5.41 2.52
C LEU A 36 -11.80 6.71 1.74
N TYR A 37 -12.83 7.45 2.11
CA TYR A 37 -13.16 8.75 1.53
C TYR A 37 -13.16 9.82 2.62
N PHE A 38 -12.42 10.91 2.40
CA PHE A 38 -12.36 12.01 3.35
C PHE A 38 -12.56 13.35 2.66
N PHE A 39 -13.51 14.13 3.15
CA PHE A 39 -13.86 15.43 2.62
C PHE A 39 -13.36 16.51 3.57
N THR A 40 -12.45 17.37 3.10
CA THR A 40 -11.81 18.42 3.89
C THR A 40 -11.18 19.48 2.98
N THR A 41 -11.08 20.70 3.47
CA THR A 41 -10.23 21.76 2.88
C THR A 41 -8.95 22.00 3.68
N SER A 42 -8.83 21.37 4.86
CA SER A 42 -7.64 21.45 5.73
C SER A 42 -6.64 20.35 5.36
N LYS A 43 -5.43 20.78 4.97
CA LYS A 43 -4.31 19.89 4.65
C LYS A 43 -3.83 19.09 5.86
N ASP A 44 -3.79 19.71 7.03
CA ASP A 44 -3.35 19.02 8.26
C ASP A 44 -4.28 17.85 8.61
N ARG A 45 -5.60 18.03 8.41
CA ARG A 45 -6.58 16.96 8.63
C ARG A 45 -6.47 15.86 7.58
N GLU A 46 -6.24 16.23 6.32
CA GLU A 46 -6.00 15.28 5.22
C GLU A 46 -4.78 14.41 5.52
N GLU A 47 -3.63 15.02 5.79
CA GLU A 47 -2.38 14.34 6.10
C GLU A 47 -2.53 13.43 7.33
N LYS A 48 -3.21 13.93 8.37
CA LYS A 48 -3.48 13.16 9.58
C LYS A 48 -4.26 11.87 9.28
N ILE A 49 -5.32 11.94 8.46
CA ILE A 49 -6.13 10.77 8.10
C ILE A 49 -5.33 9.79 7.25
N LEU A 50 -4.65 10.28 6.22
CA LEU A 50 -3.87 9.45 5.29
C LEU A 50 -2.72 8.72 5.99
N ASN A 51 -2.09 9.35 6.99
CA ASN A 51 -0.98 8.74 7.73
C ASN A 51 -1.43 7.87 8.90
N SER A 52 -2.68 7.99 9.37
CA SER A 52 -3.16 7.29 10.57
C SER A 52 -3.94 6.02 10.28
N ILE A 53 -4.53 5.88 9.09
CA ILE A 53 -5.44 4.77 8.77
C ILE A 53 -4.90 3.98 7.59
N SER A 54 -4.81 2.65 7.74
CA SER A 54 -4.44 1.74 6.65
C SER A 54 -5.70 1.27 5.92
N PHE A 55 -5.74 1.46 4.61
CA PHE A 55 -6.86 1.11 3.73
C PHE A 55 -6.33 0.75 2.33
N GLY A 56 -7.17 0.14 1.48
CA GLY A 56 -6.76 -0.31 0.14
C GLY A 56 -6.52 0.84 -0.85
N GLY A 57 -7.54 1.68 -1.04
CA GLY A 57 -7.51 2.87 -1.89
C GLY A 57 -8.49 3.93 -1.39
N GLY A 58 -8.54 5.09 -2.04
CA GLY A 58 -9.42 6.14 -1.55
C GLY A 58 -9.35 7.43 -2.34
N CYS A 59 -10.11 8.41 -1.87
CA CYS A 59 -10.15 9.75 -2.45
C CYS A 59 -10.24 10.80 -1.34
N ILE A 60 -9.62 11.96 -1.61
CA ILE A 60 -9.88 13.19 -0.88
C ILE A 60 -10.83 14.02 -1.73
N ASN A 61 -11.92 14.49 -1.13
CA ASN A 61 -12.96 15.30 -1.77
C ASN A 61 -13.65 14.66 -2.99
N ASP A 62 -13.66 13.33 -3.08
CA ASP A 62 -14.37 12.56 -4.09
C ASP A 62 -14.70 11.16 -3.55
N THR A 63 -15.42 10.36 -4.32
CA THR A 63 -15.65 8.93 -4.05
C THR A 63 -15.52 8.14 -5.35
N ILE A 64 -15.13 6.86 -5.28
CA ILE A 64 -15.13 5.90 -6.41
C ILE A 64 -14.14 6.22 -7.55
N MET A 65 -13.86 7.50 -7.85
CA MET A 65 -13.12 7.93 -9.03
C MET A 65 -11.67 7.44 -9.10
N HIS A 66 -11.08 7.07 -7.96
CA HIS A 66 -9.78 6.41 -7.92
C HIS A 66 -9.73 5.08 -8.67
N LEU A 67 -10.89 4.44 -8.91
CA LEU A 67 -11.00 3.22 -9.70
C LEU A 67 -10.94 3.47 -11.22
N VAL A 68 -11.26 4.68 -11.67
CA VAL A 68 -11.39 4.98 -13.11
C VAL A 68 -10.01 5.06 -13.78
N SER A 69 -8.99 5.52 -13.05
CA SER A 69 -7.63 5.62 -13.59
C SER A 69 -6.97 4.26 -13.74
N LYS A 70 -6.55 3.93 -14.97
CA LYS A 70 -5.75 2.72 -15.23
C LYS A 70 -4.33 2.80 -14.67
N GLN A 71 -3.88 3.97 -14.23
CA GLN A 71 -2.54 4.17 -13.67
C GLN A 71 -2.50 3.93 -12.16
N MET A 72 -3.66 3.94 -11.49
CA MET A 72 -3.75 3.66 -10.07
C MET A 72 -4.08 2.18 -9.86
N PRO A 73 -3.24 1.43 -9.11
CA PRO A 73 -3.55 0.07 -8.80
C PRO A 73 -4.73 0.00 -7.83
N PHE A 74 -5.65 -0.93 -8.06
CA PHE A 74 -6.78 -1.18 -7.17
C PHE A 74 -6.58 -2.52 -6.46
N GLY A 75 -6.73 -2.52 -5.14
CA GLY A 75 -6.57 -3.70 -4.30
C GLY A 75 -6.82 -3.40 -2.83
N GLY A 76 -7.06 -4.44 -2.05
CA GLY A 76 -7.27 -4.35 -0.61
C GLY A 76 -6.00 -4.54 0.20
N VAL A 77 -6.13 -4.40 1.51
CA VAL A 77 -5.09 -4.69 2.50
C VAL A 77 -5.73 -5.31 3.75
N GLY A 78 -5.13 -6.39 4.26
CA GLY A 78 -5.67 -7.10 5.41
C GLY A 78 -6.98 -7.79 5.05
N GLU A 79 -8.03 -7.54 5.83
CA GLU A 79 -9.34 -8.18 5.67
C GLU A 79 -10.07 -7.73 4.39
N SER A 80 -9.72 -6.56 3.84
CA SER A 80 -10.26 -6.12 2.54
C SER A 80 -9.59 -6.78 1.33
N GLY A 81 -8.50 -7.53 1.52
CA GLY A 81 -7.85 -8.31 0.46
C GLY A 81 -6.32 -8.20 0.45
N MET A 82 -5.71 -8.75 -0.60
CA MET A 82 -4.28 -8.69 -0.85
C MET A 82 -3.97 -8.56 -2.34
N GLY A 83 -2.78 -8.01 -2.64
CA GLY A 83 -2.37 -7.73 -4.01
C GLY A 83 -3.18 -6.57 -4.61
N SER A 84 -2.92 -6.31 -5.89
CA SER A 84 -3.65 -5.28 -6.63
C SER A 84 -3.60 -5.55 -8.12
N TYR A 85 -4.49 -4.94 -8.87
CA TYR A 85 -4.55 -4.99 -10.33
C TYR A 85 -4.89 -3.59 -10.86
N HIS A 86 -5.40 -3.49 -12.09
CA HIS A 86 -5.55 -2.29 -12.94
C HIS A 86 -4.34 -1.95 -13.81
N GLY A 87 -4.62 -1.61 -15.07
CA GLY A 87 -3.64 -1.22 -16.08
C GLY A 87 -2.42 -2.16 -16.13
N ARG A 88 -1.23 -1.58 -15.97
CA ARG A 88 0.04 -2.32 -15.94
C ARG A 88 0.12 -3.28 -14.75
N LYS A 89 -0.46 -2.93 -13.61
CA LYS A 89 -0.44 -3.77 -12.41
C LYS A 89 -1.14 -5.11 -12.65
N SER A 90 -2.20 -5.14 -13.46
CA SER A 90 -2.83 -6.41 -13.88
C SER A 90 -1.83 -7.34 -14.59
N PHE A 91 -1.05 -6.81 -15.55
CA PHE A 91 -0.02 -7.61 -16.22
C PHE A 91 1.02 -8.12 -15.23
N ASP A 92 1.50 -7.23 -14.36
CA ASP A 92 2.50 -7.55 -13.34
C ASP A 92 2.01 -8.64 -12.37
N THR A 93 0.73 -8.61 -11.97
CA THR A 93 0.10 -9.58 -11.06
C THR A 93 0.04 -10.99 -11.63
N PHE A 94 -0.10 -11.14 -12.94
CA PHE A 94 -0.07 -12.44 -13.62
C PHE A 94 1.31 -12.78 -14.21
N THR A 95 2.35 -12.03 -13.86
CA THR A 95 3.71 -12.21 -14.38
C THR A 95 4.66 -12.72 -13.32
N HIS A 96 5.39 -13.80 -13.63
CA HIS A 96 6.55 -14.22 -12.85
C HIS A 96 7.79 -13.45 -13.30
N TYR A 97 8.36 -12.60 -12.43
CA TYR A 97 9.61 -11.89 -12.69
C TYR A 97 10.83 -12.80 -12.49
N LYS A 98 11.48 -13.21 -13.59
CA LYS A 98 12.66 -14.08 -13.55
C LYS A 98 13.96 -13.28 -13.68
N SER A 99 14.73 -13.17 -12.60
CA SER A 99 16.04 -12.50 -12.61
C SER A 99 17.13 -13.43 -13.16
N ILE A 100 17.94 -12.94 -14.11
CA ILE A 100 19.08 -13.65 -14.69
C ILE A 100 20.31 -12.75 -14.63
N LEU A 101 21.41 -13.23 -14.02
CA LEU A 101 22.70 -12.57 -14.05
C LEU A 101 23.57 -13.16 -15.16
N ARG A 102 24.04 -12.33 -16.09
CA ARG A 102 25.05 -12.73 -17.09
C ARG A 102 26.37 -12.08 -16.76
N LYS A 103 27.38 -12.89 -16.43
CA LYS A 103 28.76 -12.45 -16.18
C LYS A 103 29.60 -12.60 -17.46
N SER A 104 30.53 -11.68 -17.69
CA SER A 104 31.58 -11.85 -18.69
C SER A 104 32.61 -12.89 -18.22
N ASN A 105 33.10 -13.72 -19.14
CA ASN A 105 34.19 -14.66 -18.87
C ASN A 105 35.58 -13.99 -18.93
N VAL A 106 35.66 -12.73 -19.39
CA VAL A 106 36.92 -12.01 -19.60
C VAL A 106 37.34 -11.24 -18.34
N LEU A 107 36.38 -10.69 -17.61
CA LEU A 107 36.63 -9.87 -16.42
C LEU A 107 36.12 -10.61 -15.19
N ASP A 108 37.07 -11.11 -14.40
CA ASP A 108 36.79 -11.81 -13.16
C ASP A 108 37.24 -11.01 -11.94
N VAL A 109 36.31 -10.75 -11.02
CA VAL A 109 36.59 -9.98 -9.82
C VAL A 109 37.18 -10.93 -8.77
N ALA A 110 38.50 -10.90 -8.62
CA ALA A 110 39.25 -11.75 -7.70
C ALA A 110 38.80 -11.65 -6.22
N LEU A 111 38.11 -10.55 -5.86
CA LEU A 111 37.54 -10.31 -4.53
C LEU A 111 36.52 -11.39 -4.11
N ARG A 112 35.86 -12.06 -5.07
CA ARG A 112 34.84 -13.08 -4.80
C ARG A 112 35.42 -14.43 -4.39
N TYR A 113 36.72 -14.64 -4.60
CA TYR A 113 37.39 -15.88 -4.21
C TYR A 113 37.84 -15.82 -2.74
N PRO A 114 37.81 -16.95 -2.03
CA PRO A 114 38.16 -16.99 -0.62
C PRO A 114 39.64 -16.63 -0.41
N ASN A 115 39.90 -15.49 0.23
CA ASN A 115 41.23 -15.06 0.67
C ASN A 115 41.13 -14.23 1.96
N ARG A 116 41.95 -14.57 2.98
CA ARG A 116 42.00 -13.86 4.27
C ARG A 116 42.31 -12.37 4.13
N LYS A 117 43.06 -11.94 3.09
CA LYS A 117 43.38 -10.53 2.82
C LYS A 117 42.18 -9.73 2.30
N ASN A 118 41.27 -10.39 1.57
CA ASN A 118 40.10 -9.78 0.93
C ASN A 118 38.96 -9.53 1.93
N LEU A 119 38.95 -10.21 3.08
CA LEU A 119 37.88 -10.15 4.07
C LEU A 119 37.68 -8.74 4.65
N LYS A 120 38.75 -7.97 4.85
CA LYS A 120 38.68 -6.58 5.35
C LYS A 120 38.01 -5.66 4.32
N LEU A 121 38.32 -5.85 3.04
CA LEU A 121 37.78 -5.04 1.94
C LEU A 121 36.31 -5.39 1.68
N VAL A 122 35.96 -6.68 1.68
CA VAL A 122 34.57 -7.15 1.57
C VAL A 122 33.71 -6.60 2.71
N LYS A 123 34.19 -6.66 3.96
CA LYS A 123 33.49 -6.10 5.13
C LYS A 123 33.29 -4.59 5.07
N LYS A 124 34.16 -3.85 4.37
CA LYS A 124 34.02 -2.40 4.17
C LYS A 124 33.00 -2.06 3.08
N ILE A 125 32.79 -2.95 2.10
CA ILE A 125 31.83 -2.76 1.01
C ILE A 125 30.42 -3.21 1.42
N LEU A 126 30.31 -4.23 2.27
CA LEU A 126 29.03 -4.77 2.76
C LEU A 126 28.49 -4.09 4.03
N LYS A 127 29.28 -3.23 4.67
CA LYS A 127 28.80 -2.29 5.69
C LYS A 127 28.44 -0.98 5.02
#